data_AF-A0A6L9ULL7-F1
#
_entry.id   AF-A0A6L9ULL7-F1
#
_cell.length_a   1.000
_cell.length_b   1.000
_cell.length_c   1.000
_cell.angle_alpha   90.00
_cell.angle_beta   90.00
_cell.angle_gamma   90.00
#
_symmetry.space_group_name_H-M   'P 1'
#
loop_
_entity.id
_entity.type
_entity.pdbx_description
1 polymer ?
#
loop_
_entity_poly.entity_id
_entity_poly.type
_entity_poly.pdbx_seq_one_letter_code
_entity_poly.pdbx_strand_id
1 'polypeptide(L)'
;MPFRKYAATPLDPNFRENLYRYTRKLVCSDLAASRVVQRTIEVLCHEPELLDGGDVNETIFVLLRRHAFDENDLVASRISVSRHFVSANSDKKEYLPTVSGG
;
A
#
# COMPACT_ATOMS: atom_id res chain seq x y z
N MET A 1 11.77 21.37 -9.47
CA MET A 1 11.15 20.09 -9.86
C MET A 1 11.95 18.95 -9.20
N PRO A 2 11.36 18.18 -8.26
CA PRO A 2 12.14 17.41 -7.26
C PRO A 2 12.80 16.13 -7.79
N PHE A 3 12.22 15.42 -8.75
CA PHE A 3 12.69 14.07 -9.11
C PHE A 3 13.58 13.99 -10.35
N ARG A 4 13.55 15.01 -11.24
CA ARG A 4 14.41 15.06 -12.44
C ARG A 4 15.91 14.86 -12.18
N LYS A 5 16.42 15.30 -11.02
CA LYS A 5 17.84 15.13 -10.65
C LYS A 5 18.20 13.67 -10.29
N TYR A 6 17.20 12.86 -9.96
CA TYR A 6 17.36 11.52 -9.40
C TYR A 6 16.91 10.41 -10.35
N ALA A 7 16.30 10.78 -11.48
CA ALA A 7 15.87 9.85 -12.51
C ALA A 7 17.05 9.03 -13.09
N ALA A 8 18.27 9.58 -13.09
CA ALA A 8 19.46 8.85 -13.47
C ALA A 8 19.92 7.81 -12.42
N THR A 9 19.44 7.92 -11.18
CA THR A 9 19.84 7.06 -10.05
C THR A 9 18.62 6.71 -9.16
N PRO A 10 17.71 5.82 -9.62
CA PRO A 10 16.54 5.38 -8.85
C PRO A 10 16.88 4.70 -7.50
N LEU A 11 18.14 4.31 -7.31
CA LEU A 11 18.67 3.73 -6.07
C LEU A 11 19.28 4.77 -5.11
N ASP A 12 19.25 6.06 -5.45
CA ASP A 12 19.76 7.11 -4.58
C ASP A 12 18.95 7.17 -3.27
N PRO A 13 19.62 7.19 -2.10
CA PRO A 13 18.94 7.27 -0.81
C PRO A 13 18.02 8.49 -0.67
N ASN A 14 18.40 9.64 -1.23
CA ASN A 14 17.58 10.85 -1.17
C ASN A 14 16.35 10.74 -2.08
N PHE A 15 16.48 10.09 -3.24
CA PHE A 15 15.34 9.78 -4.08
C PHE A 15 14.32 8.92 -3.34
N ARG A 16 14.79 7.83 -2.72
CA ARG A 16 13.96 6.93 -1.91
C ARG A 16 13.29 7.66 -0.76
N GLU A 17 14.01 8.51 -0.04
CA GLU A 17 13.46 9.27 1.07
C GLU A 17 12.39 10.28 0.61
N ASN A 18 12.62 10.97 -0.51
CA ASN A 18 11.64 11.89 -1.07
C ASN A 18 10.37 11.18 -1.55
N LEU A 19 10.50 10.02 -2.20
CA LEU A 19 9.37 9.17 -2.56
C LEU A 19 8.60 8.74 -1.30
N TYR A 20 9.31 8.34 -0.25
CA TYR A 20 8.71 7.93 1.02
C TYR A 20 7.90 9.04 1.67
N ARG A 21 8.47 10.24 1.80
CA ARG A 21 7.78 11.42 2.37
C ARG A 21 6.51 11.78 1.60
N TYR A 22 6.51 11.62 0.28
CA TYR A 22 5.31 11.83 -0.53
C TYR A 22 4.29 10.71 -0.34
N THR A 23 4.74 9.46 -0.37
CA THR A 23 3.87 8.29 -0.24
C THR A 23 3.14 8.25 1.10
N ARG A 24 3.78 8.72 2.17
CA ARG A 24 3.16 8.88 3.50
C ARG A 24 1.92 9.78 3.50
N LYS A 25 1.72 10.62 2.48
CA LYS A 25 0.50 11.43 2.31
C LYS A 25 -0.63 10.66 1.62
N LEU A 26 -0.33 9.51 1.02
CA LEU A 26 -1.26 8.71 0.20
C LEU A 26 -1.71 7.41 0.90
N VAL A 27 -0.93 6.91 1.86
CA VAL A 27 -1.20 5.65 2.56
C VAL A 27 -1.15 5.82 4.07
N CYS A 28 -1.89 4.98 4.79
CA CYS A 28 -2.08 5.13 6.24
C CYS A 28 -1.00 4.49 7.12
N SER A 29 -0.06 3.73 6.55
CA SER A 29 0.98 3.03 7.35
C SER A 29 2.38 3.19 6.76
N ASP A 30 3.39 3.22 7.63
CA ASP A 30 4.81 3.24 7.23
C ASP A 30 5.19 1.98 6.43
N LEU A 31 4.59 0.84 6.76
CA LEU A 31 4.80 -0.41 6.02
C LEU A 31 4.24 -0.33 4.60
N ALA A 32 3.02 0.18 4.42
CA ALA A 32 2.44 0.40 3.09
C ALA A 32 3.27 1.41 2.30
N ALA A 33 3.71 2.50 2.95
CA ALA A 33 4.54 3.50 2.29
C ALA A 33 5.86 2.88 1.79
N SER A 34 6.48 2.03 2.60
CA SER A 34 7.71 1.33 2.24
C SER A 34 7.52 0.39 1.05
N ARG A 35 6.40 -0.35 1.00
CA ARG A 35 6.07 -1.26 -0.12
C ARG A 35 5.82 -0.49 -1.42
N VAL A 36 5.05 0.58 -1.37
CA VAL A 36 4.77 1.43 -2.54
C VAL A 36 6.06 2.03 -3.10
N VAL A 37 6.92 2.57 -2.23
CA VAL A 37 8.22 3.14 -2.64
C VAL A 37 9.10 2.07 -3.27
N GLN A 38 9.22 0.91 -2.63
CA GLN A 38 10.01 -0.21 -3.14
C GLN A 38 9.54 -0.63 -4.53
N ARG A 39 8.23 -0.84 -4.70
CA ARG A 39 7.62 -1.24 -5.98
C ARG A 39 7.81 -0.18 -7.06
N THR A 40 7.69 1.10 -6.70
CA THR A 40 7.93 2.21 -7.63
C THR A 40 9.38 2.20 -8.12
N ILE A 41 10.35 2.06 -7.22
CA ILE A 41 11.77 2.00 -7.59
C ILE A 41 12.05 0.78 -8.46
N GLU A 42 11.49 -0.38 -8.14
CA GLU A 42 11.63 -1.59 -8.94
C GLU A 42 11.15 -1.38 -10.38
N VAL A 43 9.97 -0.79 -10.58
CA VAL A 43 9.44 -0.47 -11.92
C VAL A 43 10.37 0.49 -12.65
N LEU A 44 10.81 1.57 -12.01
CA LEU A 44 11.72 2.54 -12.62
C LEU A 44 13.09 1.94 -13.00
N CYS A 45 13.56 0.93 -12.26
CA CYS A 45 14.79 0.21 -12.60
C CYS A 45 14.60 -0.77 -13.77
N HIS A 46 13.42 -1.39 -13.90
CA HIS A 46 13.14 -2.33 -15.00
C HIS A 46 12.77 -1.63 -16.30
N GLU A 47 12.11 -0.47 -16.22
CA GLU A 47 11.59 0.30 -17.35
C GLU A 47 12.21 1.71 -17.37
N PRO A 48 13.51 1.84 -17.66
CA PRO A 48 14.21 3.14 -17.63
C PRO A 48 13.67 4.14 -18.66
N GLU A 49 12.98 3.66 -19.70
CA GLU A 49 12.29 4.49 -20.70
C GLU A 49 11.20 5.40 -20.11
N LEU A 50 10.64 5.04 -18.94
CA LEU A 50 9.72 5.88 -18.18
C LEU A 50 10.37 7.19 -17.69
N LEU A 51 11.71 7.21 -17.64
CA LEU A 51 12.54 8.33 -17.22
C LEU A 51 13.15 9.10 -18.39
N ASP A 52 12.98 8.63 -19.63
CA ASP A 52 13.52 9.26 -20.86
C ASP A 52 12.59 10.37 -21.42
N GLY A 53 11.36 10.44 -20.92
CA GLY A 53 10.36 11.41 -21.35
C GLY A 53 10.51 12.82 -20.77
N GLY A 54 9.89 13.82 -21.41
CA GLY A 54 9.92 15.22 -20.96
C GLY A 54 9.26 15.46 -19.60
N ASP A 55 8.37 14.57 -19.14
CA ASP A 55 7.63 14.74 -17.88
C ASP A 55 7.86 13.61 -16.85
N VAL A 56 9.13 13.31 -16.60
CA VAL A 56 9.58 12.33 -15.61
C VAL A 56 8.90 12.45 -14.24
N ASN A 57 8.64 13.67 -13.74
CA ASN A 57 8.01 13.83 -12.44
C ASN A 57 6.57 13.33 -12.47
N GLU A 58 5.82 13.68 -13.51
CA GLU A 58 4.43 13.24 -13.66
C GLU A 58 4.35 11.72 -13.76
N THR A 59 5.23 11.10 -14.56
CA THR A 59 5.32 9.64 -14.64
C THR A 59 5.54 9.00 -13.27
N ILE A 60 6.48 9.53 -12.48
CA ILE A 60 6.76 9.05 -11.12
C ILE A 60 5.54 9.24 -10.20
N PHE A 61 4.86 10.39 -10.29
CA PHE A 61 3.68 10.67 -9.47
C PHE A 61 2.49 9.76 -9.83
N VAL A 62 2.27 9.50 -11.11
CA VAL A 62 1.23 8.59 -11.60
C VAL A 62 1.48 7.17 -11.11
N LEU A 63 2.72 6.68 -11.23
CA LEU A 63 3.13 5.36 -10.72
C LEU A 63 2.94 5.26 -9.20
N LEU A 64 3.40 6.27 -8.45
CA LEU A 64 3.23 6.33 -7.00
C LEU A 64 1.77 6.26 -6.59
N ARG A 65 0.91 7.07 -7.23
CA ARG A 65 -0.52 7.08 -6.93
C ARG A 65 -1.14 5.72 -7.22
N ARG A 66 -0.86 5.14 -8.38
CA ARG A 66 -1.37 3.81 -8.75
C ARG A 66 -1.01 2.75 -7.72
N HIS A 67 0.26 2.67 -7.32
CA HIS A 67 0.70 1.70 -6.31
C HIS A 67 0.12 1.97 -4.92
N ALA A 68 -0.07 3.24 -4.53
CA ALA A 68 -0.74 3.58 -3.29
C ALA A 68 -2.22 3.16 -3.30
N PHE A 69 -2.92 3.33 -4.42
CA PHE A 69 -4.29 2.84 -4.59
C PHE A 69 -4.34 1.31 -4.52
N ASP A 70 -3.46 0.61 -5.23
CA ASP A 70 -3.39 -0.86 -5.20
C ASP A 70 -3.17 -1.40 -3.77
N GLU A 71 -2.25 -0.81 -3.01
CA GLU A 71 -2.02 -1.20 -1.61
C GLU A 71 -3.23 -0.90 -0.71
N ASN A 72 -3.90 0.24 -0.89
CA ASN A 72 -5.09 0.59 -0.13
C ASN A 72 -6.27 -0.36 -0.46
N ASP A 73 -6.44 -0.75 -1.73
CA ASP A 73 -7.46 -1.71 -2.16
C ASP A 73 -7.20 -3.11 -1.60
N LEU A 74 -5.94 -3.56 -1.58
CA LEU A 74 -5.55 -4.80 -0.92
C LEU A 74 -5.85 -4.78 0.59
N VAL A 75 -5.61 -3.66 1.26
CA VAL A 75 -5.95 -3.48 2.68
C VAL A 75 -7.46 -3.48 2.89
N ALA A 76 -8.21 -2.76 2.06
CA ALA A 76 -9.68 -2.73 2.11
C ALA A 76 -10.27 -4.14 1.90
N SER A 77 -9.76 -4.87 0.91
CA SER A 77 -10.13 -6.26 0.62
C SER A 77 -9.86 -7.17 1.83
N ARG A 78 -8.69 -7.07 2.46
CA ARG A 78 -8.37 -7.85 3.69
C ARG A 78 -9.32 -7.53 4.84
N ILE A 79 -9.67 -6.26 5.05
CA ILE A 79 -10.59 -5.86 6.11
C ILE A 79 -12.02 -6.39 5.83
N SER A 80 -12.44 -6.37 4.57
CA SER A 80 -13.76 -6.89 4.17
C SER A 80 -13.87 -8.40 4.39
N VAL A 81 -12.82 -9.16 4.06
CA VAL A 81 -12.74 -10.61 4.29
C VAL A 81 -12.73 -10.90 5.80
N SER A 82 -11.91 -10.20 6.58
CA SER A 82 -11.83 -10.40 8.03
C SER A 82 -13.15 -10.10 8.75
N ARG A 83 -13.91 -9.07 8.32
CA ARG A 83 -15.26 -8.82 8.88
C ARG A 83 -16.23 -9.96 8.60
N HIS A 84 -16.13 -10.59 7.43
CA HIS A 84 -16.96 -11.73 7.06
C HIS A 84 -16.65 -12.98 7.90
N PHE A 85 -15.38 -13.20 8.26
CA PHE A 85 -14.99 -14.32 9.13
C PHE A 85 -15.35 -14.10 10.60
N VAL A 86 -15.26 -12.86 11.12
CA VAL A 86 -15.60 -12.56 12.52
C VAL A 86 -17.11 -12.65 12.75
N SER A 87 -17.95 -12.30 11.77
CA SER A 87 -19.40 -12.38 11.90
C SER A 87 -19.96 -13.82 11.88
N ALA A 88 -19.18 -14.80 11.42
CA ALA A 88 -19.62 -16.20 11.33
C ALA A 88 -19.41 -17.00 12.63
N ASN A 89 -18.86 -16.41 13.69
CA ASN A 89 -18.44 -17.13 14.90
C ASN A 89 -19.18 -16.73 16.19
N SER A 90 -20.27 -15.98 16.09
CA SER A 90 -21.04 -15.52 17.26
C SER A 90 -22.33 -16.31 17.56
N ASP A 91 -22.61 -17.40 16.85
CA ASP A 91 -23.87 -18.17 16.99
C ASP A 91 -23.72 -19.52 17.72
N LYS A 92 -23.00 -19.52 18.85
CA LYS A 92 -23.13 -20.61 19.83
C LYS A 92 -23.75 -20.07 21.11
N LYS A 93 -25.08 -19.95 21.11
CA LYS A 93 -25.86 -19.89 22.34
C LYS A 93 -25.72 -21.24 23.05
N GLU A 94 -24.83 -21.28 24.03
CA GLU A 94 -24.74 -22.37 25.00
C GLU A 94 -26.02 -22.32 25.85
N TYR A 95 -26.99 -23.17 25.49
CA TYR A 95 -28.16 -23.44 26.32
C TYR A 95 -27.71 -24.18 27.58
N LEU A 96 -27.75 -23.49 28.72
CA LEU A 96 -27.72 -24.11 30.04
C LEU A 96 -28.95 -25.03 30.20
N PRO A 97 -28.79 -26.33 30.52
CA PRO A 97 -29.92 -27.11 31.01
C PRO A 97 -30.15 -26.77 32.48
N THR A 98 -31.23 -26.05 32.74
CA THR A 98 -31.85 -25.97 34.07
C THR A 98 -32.41 -27.36 34.42
N VAL A 99 -31.81 -28.05 35.38
CA VAL A 99 -32.44 -29.20 36.05
C VAL A 99 -32.88 -28.74 37.43
N SER A 100 -34.20 -28.61 37.59
CA SER A 100 -34.89 -28.54 38.88
C SER A 100 -35.67 -29.84 39.07
N GLY A 101 -35.53 -30.45 40.24
CA GLY A 101 -36.60 -31.11 40.98
C GLY A 101 -36.85 -32.59 40.72
N GLY A 102 -36.67 -33.39 41.78
CA GLY A 102 -37.09 -34.78 41.93
C GLY A 102 -36.52 -35.36 43.21
#